data_AF-A0A087RY98-F1
#
_entry.id   AF-A0A087RY98-F1
#
_cell.length_a   1.000
_cell.length_b   1.000
_cell.length_c   1.000
_cell.angle_alpha   90.00
_cell.angle_beta   90.00
_cell.angle_gamma   90.00
#
_symmetry.space_group_name_H-M   'P 1'
#
loop_
_entity.id
_entity.type
_entity.pdbx_description
1 polymer ?
#
loop_
_entity_poly.entity_id
_entity_poly.type
_entity_poly.pdbx_seq_one_letter_code
_entity_poly.pdbx_strand_id
1 'polypeptide(L)' 'MKNAQCKKCLDKFFEKEIYTIQQFQYREEPPYKWSLQYFKKAGIGEWDSFCEKCLLEYSKESLESWKKSQI' A
#
# COMPACT_ATOMS: atom_id res chain seq x y z
N MET A 1 -10.64 3.94 20.84
CA MET A 1 -9.46 4.85 20.77
C MET A 1 -8.77 4.63 19.42
N LYS A 2 -8.04 5.60 18.88
CA LYS A 2 -7.23 5.40 17.66
C LYS A 2 -5.93 4.71 18.06
N ASN A 3 -5.78 3.46 17.65
CA ASN A 3 -4.69 2.60 18.11
C ASN A 3 -3.77 2.15 16.97
N ALA A 4 -4.24 2.19 15.72
CA ALA A 4 -3.45 1.88 14.54
C ALA A 4 -2.73 3.13 14.03
N GLN A 5 -1.52 2.95 13.49
CA GLN A 5 -0.69 4.03 12.94
C GLN A 5 -0.39 3.77 11.47
N CYS A 6 -0.50 4.80 10.65
CA CYS A 6 -0.16 4.73 9.23
C CYS A 6 1.35 4.65 9.05
N LYS A 7 1.84 3.65 8.33
CA LYS A 7 3.27 3.52 8.03
C LYS A 7 3.82 4.68 7.19
N LYS A 8 2.98 5.29 6.33
CA LYS A 8 3.37 6.41 5.44
C LYS A 8 3.35 7.75 6.14
N CYS A 9 2.21 8.16 6.71
CA CYS A 9 2.03 9.50 7.27
C CYS A 9 2.17 9.59 8.79
N LEU A 10 2.36 8.46 9.49
CA LEU A 10 2.51 8.36 10.96
C LEU A 10 1.27 8.81 11.76
N ASP A 11 0.18 9.21 11.11
CA ASP A 11 -1.09 9.53 11.75
C ASP A 11 -1.74 8.29 12.34
N LYS A 12 -2.43 8.49 13.47
CA LYS A 12 -3.25 7.45 14.09
C LYS A 12 -4.68 7.46 13.53
N PHE A 13 -5.26 6.28 13.38
CA PHE A 13 -6.63 6.09 12.89
C PHE A 13 -7.33 4.94 13.62
N PHE A 14 -8.63 4.78 13.37
CA PHE A 14 -9.41 3.74 14.04
C PHE A 14 -9.09 2.36 13.45
N GLU A 15 -9.05 1.31 14.26
CA GLU A 15 -8.72 -0.05 13.79
C GLU A 15 -9.65 -0.54 12.68
N LYS A 16 -10.92 -0.11 12.70
CA LYS A 16 -11.91 -0.41 11.65
C LYS A 16 -11.56 0.16 10.25
N GLU A 17 -10.54 1.02 10.17
CA GLU A 17 -10.09 1.71 8.96
C GLU A 17 -8.65 1.30 8.58
N ILE A 18 -8.17 0.15 9.10
CA ILE A 18 -6.86 -0.41 8.72
C ILE A 18 -6.95 -0.99 7.31
N TYR A 19 -6.11 -0.44 6.45
CA TYR A 19 -5.79 -1.04 5.17
C TYR A 19 -4.37 -1.61 5.19
N THR A 20 -4.14 -2.64 4.39
CA THR A 20 -2.83 -3.25 4.18
C THR A 20 -2.56 -3.37 2.70
N ILE A 21 -1.31 -3.66 2.32
CA ILE A 21 -0.97 -3.88 0.91
C ILE A 21 -1.59 -5.16 0.33
N GLN A 22 -2.20 -6.03 1.15
CA GLN A 22 -2.96 -7.18 0.65
C GLN A 22 -4.15 -6.78 -0.21
N GLN A 23 -4.67 -5.56 -0.06
CA GLN A 23 -5.70 -5.01 -0.95
C GLN A 23 -5.25 -5.01 -2.43
N PHE A 24 -3.94 -4.97 -2.69
CA PHE A 24 -3.37 -5.08 -4.03
C PHE A 24 -3.42 -6.50 -4.62
N GLN A 25 -3.94 -7.50 -3.92
CA GLN A 25 -4.20 -8.84 -4.48
C GLN A 25 -5.36 -8.83 -5.47
N TYR A 26 -6.30 -7.90 -5.32
CA TYR A 26 -7.54 -7.85 -6.10
C TYR A 26 -7.44 -6.99 -7.37
N ARG A 27 -6.28 -6.38 -7.64
CA ARG A 27 -6.05 -5.65 -8.91
C ARG A 27 -5.51 -6.59 -9.97
N GLU A 28 -5.90 -6.35 -11.21
CA GLU A 28 -5.36 -7.06 -12.37
C GLU A 28 -3.90 -6.65 -12.63
N GLU A 29 -3.63 -5.34 -12.60
CA GLU A 29 -2.30 -4.79 -12.81
C GLU A 29 -1.93 -3.71 -11.78
N PRO A 30 -0.67 -3.65 -11.32
CA PRO A 30 0.38 -4.66 -11.45
C PRO A 30 0.04 -5.98 -10.72
N PRO A 31 0.58 -7.13 -11.17
CA PRO A 31 0.41 -8.41 -10.48
C PRO A 31 0.84 -8.32 -9.01
N TYR A 32 0.13 -9.01 -8.11
CA TYR A 32 0.42 -8.92 -6.67
C TYR A 32 1.88 -9.20 -6.31
N LYS A 33 2.51 -10.19 -6.96
CA LYS A 33 3.92 -10.51 -6.76
C LYS A 33 4.84 -9.34 -7.07
N TRP A 34 4.52 -8.53 -8.09
CA TRP A 34 5.27 -7.32 -8.39
C TRP A 34 5.03 -6.25 -7.33
N SER A 35 3.77 -6.07 -6.90
CA SER A 35 3.38 -5.17 -5.81
C SER A 35 4.20 -5.43 -4.54
N LEU A 36 4.33 -6.71 -4.16
CA LEU A 36 5.14 -7.11 -3.00
C LEU A 36 6.60 -6.65 -3.12
N GLN A 37 7.21 -6.80 -4.30
CA GLN A 37 8.60 -6.37 -4.51
C GLN A 37 8.73 -4.85 -4.50
N TYR A 38 7.75 -4.13 -5.07
CA TYR A 38 7.69 -2.68 -5.03
C TYR A 38 7.63 -2.16 -3.59
N PHE A 39 6.69 -2.66 -2.78
CA PHE A 39 6.53 -2.23 -1.39
C PHE A 39 7.70 -2.66 -0.50
N LYS A 40 8.28 -3.85 -0.73
CA LYS A 40 9.49 -4.29 -0.02
C LYS A 40 10.66 -3.33 -0.23
N LYS A 41 10.86 -2.82 -1.46
CA LYS A 41 11.89 -1.80 -1.75
C LYS A 41 11.63 -0.47 -1.03
N ALA A 42 10.36 -0.14 -0.76
CA ALA A 42 9.96 1.01 0.03
C ALA A 42 10.00 0.76 1.55
N GLY A 43 10.48 -0.41 2.01
CA GLY A 43 10.52 -0.76 3.44
C GLY A 43 9.16 -1.05 4.06
N ILE A 44 8.17 -1.39 3.23
CA ILE A 44 6.79 -1.70 3.64
C ILE A 44 6.58 -3.20 3.66
N GLY A 45 6.12 -3.71 4.81
CA GLY A 45 5.69 -5.09 5.01
C GLY A 45 4.22 -5.32 4.65
N GLU A 46 3.84 -6.58 4.49
CA GLU A 46 2.46 -6.97 4.13
C GLU A 46 1.41 -6.57 5.17
N TRP A 47 1.83 -6.46 6.43
CA TRP A 47 0.97 -6.15 7.57
C TRP A 47 1.13 -4.73 8.10
N ASP A 48 1.95 -3.90 7.43
CA ASP A 48 2.00 -2.48 7.75
C ASP A 48 0.60 -1.87 7.54
N SER A 49 0.19 -1.07 8.51
CA SER A 49 -1.13 -0.44 8.52
C SER A 49 -1.11 0.88 7.75
N PHE A 50 -2.14 1.13 6.97
CA PHE A 50 -2.32 2.35 6.18
C PHE A 50 -3.71 2.92 6.40
N CYS A 51 -3.80 4.26 6.40
CA CYS A 51 -5.07 4.93 6.22
C CYS A 51 -5.48 4.89 4.74
N GLU A 52 -6.79 5.05 4.47
CA GLU A 52 -7.36 5.00 3.13
C GLU A 52 -6.61 5.90 2.13
N LYS A 53 -6.37 7.16 2.52
CA LYS A 53 -5.68 8.15 1.67
C LYS A 53 -4.30 7.67 1.23
N CYS A 54 -3.48 7.17 2.17
CA CYS A 54 -2.14 6.71 1.84
C CYS A 54 -2.14 5.44 0.99
N LEU A 55 -3.11 4.54 1.20
CA LEU A 55 -3.26 3.35 0.35
C LEU A 55 -3.63 3.72 -1.08
N LEU A 56 -4.55 4.67 -1.26
CA LEU A 56 -4.94 5.19 -2.58
C LEU A 56 -3.79 5.88 -3.31
N GLU A 57 -2.98 6.66 -2.59
CA GLU A 57 -1.75 7.25 -3.15
C GLU A 57 -0.78 6.16 -3.62
N TYR A 58 -0.50 5.15 -2.78
CA TYR A 58 0.35 4.03 -3.18
C TYR A 58 -0.22 3.23 -4.34
N SER A 59 -1.53 3.15 -4.47
CA SER A 59 -2.17 2.52 -5.62
C SER A 59 -1.80 3.21 -6.92
N LYS A 60 -1.84 4.54 -6.94
CA LYS A 60 -1.44 5.35 -8.09
C LYS A 60 0.07 5.25 -8.35
N GLU A 61 0.89 5.47 -7.33
CA GLU A 61 2.36 5.45 -7.44
C GLU A 61 2.89 4.10 -7.95
N SER A 62 2.35 2.99 -7.42
CA SER A 62 2.76 1.64 -7.83
C SER A 62 2.32 1.31 -9.25
N LEU A 63 1.12 1.73 -9.67
CA LEU A 63 0.64 1.56 -11.04
C LEU A 63 1.47 2.35 -12.05
N GLU A 64 1.78 3.62 -11.75
CA GLU A 64 2.64 4.44 -12.60
C GLU A 64 4.05 3.86 -12.74
N SER A 65 4.61 3.39 -11.62
CA SER A 65 5.93 2.75 -11.60
C SER A 65 5.96 1.47 -12.42
N TRP A 66 4.89 0.68 -12.39
CA TRP A 66 4.75 -0.51 -13.22
C TRP A 66 4.68 -0.18 -14.71
N LYS A 67 3.81 0.75 -15.10
CA LYS A 67 3.71 1.23 -16.49
C LYS A 67 5.05 1.71 -17.03
N LYS A 68 5.82 2.46 -16.24
CA LYS A 68 7.18 2.92 -16.61
C LYS A 68 8.18 1.78 -16.75
N SER A 69 8.02 0.69 -16.01
CA SER A 69 8.91 -0.49 -16.10
C SER A 69 8.64 -1.40 -17.31
N GLN A 70 7.56 -1.15 -18.04
CA GLN A 70 7.19 -1.87 -19.27
C GLN A 70 7.68 -1.19 -20.55
N ILE A 71 8.26 0.02 -20.44
CA ILE A 71 8.84 0.81 -21.54
C ILE A 71 10.34 0.53 -21.60
#